data_AF-A0A821WL37-F1
#
_entry.id   AF-A0A821WL37-F1
#
_cell.length_a   1.000
_cell.length_b   1.000
_cell.length_c   1.000
_cell.angle_alpha   90.00
_cell.angle_beta   90.00
_cell.angle_gamma   90.00
#
_symmetry.space_group_name_H-M   'P 1'
#
loop_
_entity.id
_entity.type
_entity.pdbx_description
1 polymer ?
#
loop_
_entity_poly.entity_id
_entity_poly.type
_entity_poly.pdbx_seq_one_letter_code
_entity_poly.pdbx_strand_id
1 'polypeptide(L)'
;CLIIRVNSQTCDGMSQYDQCSTNSACGCLYRADFDDIAICGFLGVTCSELVSCESLNNACDEPNHICIRHPRCHNLPVCYPLSMIDQQMCPPITKVTTTATTSIRTTTTTRIPQNCSDSNLITFDTITNEPSGEVPSDYIGLQWKNFYVMNVTAFPFYSTSGFYTARQSGYIAYNKNGSTMTISSNPPYVFNLYSLIASSGFQNRLKLIMIGKRSSKIWGSAMYPLYTHWPQLIELNYLNIDSITFSTTDPAEFAIDNLCISISPLTTTVEPTTAT
;
A
#
# COMPACT_ATOMS: atom_id res chain seq x y z
N CYS A 1 -12.56 2.75 2.98
CA CYS A 1 -13.55 2.45 4.03
C CYS A 1 -14.84 2.18 3.31
N LEU A 2 -15.19 0.90 3.18
CA LEU A 2 -16.41 0.49 2.49
C LEU A 2 -17.58 0.65 3.48
N ILE A 3 -18.42 1.67 3.28
CA ILE A 3 -19.70 1.78 3.99
C ILE A 3 -20.71 1.00 3.17
N ILE A 4 -20.94 -0.25 3.53
CA ILE A 4 -21.93 -1.10 2.85
C ILE A 4 -23.31 -0.73 3.41
N ARG A 5 -24.25 -0.35 2.54
CA ARG A 5 -25.66 -0.20 2.91
C ARG A 5 -26.26 -1.60 3.06
N VAL A 6 -26.72 -1.93 4.26
CA VAL A 6 -27.45 -3.16 4.54
C VAL A 6 -28.92 -2.80 4.72
N ASN A 7 -29.81 -3.24 3.84
CA ASN A 7 -31.25 -3.17 4.11
C ASN A 7 -31.63 -4.36 4.99
N SER A 8 -31.20 -4.36 6.25
CA SER A 8 -31.79 -5.28 7.22
C SER A 8 -31.76 -4.65 8.61
N GLN A 9 -32.95 -4.54 9.19
CA GLN A 9 -33.30 -3.92 10.46
C GLN A 9 -33.16 -2.39 10.46
N THR A 10 -34.32 -1.73 10.40
CA THR A 10 -34.47 -0.30 10.70
C THR A 10 -34.11 -0.08 12.17
N CYS A 11 -33.09 0.74 12.42
CA CYS A 11 -32.66 1.16 13.76
C CYS A 11 -33.61 2.20 14.38
N ASP A 12 -34.92 1.92 14.38
CA ASP A 12 -35.92 2.90 14.83
C ASP A 12 -35.77 3.16 16.35
N GLY A 13 -35.57 4.43 16.73
CA GLY A 13 -35.38 4.85 18.13
C GLY A 13 -33.99 4.64 18.75
N MET A 14 -32.96 4.26 17.97
CA MET A 14 -31.57 4.13 18.47
C MET A 14 -30.73 5.37 18.13
N SER A 15 -29.78 5.75 18.99
CA SER A 15 -28.88 6.88 18.72
C SER A 15 -27.80 6.52 17.69
N GLN A 16 -27.20 7.52 17.05
CA GLN A 16 -26.12 7.30 16.09
C GLN A 16 -24.97 6.52 16.78
N TYR A 17 -24.53 5.43 16.15
CA TYR A 17 -23.54 4.47 16.67
C TYR A 17 -24.01 3.52 17.77
N ASP A 18 -25.31 3.47 18.09
CA ASP A 18 -25.81 2.43 19.00
C ASP A 18 -25.66 1.03 18.39
N GLN A 19 -25.50 0.05 19.30
CA GLN A 19 -25.39 -1.35 18.97
C GLN A 19 -26.71 -1.87 18.40
N CYS A 20 -26.78 -2.01 17.08
CA CYS A 20 -27.85 -2.74 16.39
C CYS A 20 -27.69 -4.27 16.46
N SER A 21 -26.59 -4.76 17.05
CA SER A 21 -26.29 -6.17 17.19
C SER A 21 -25.50 -6.39 18.49
N THR A 22 -25.57 -7.60 19.03
CA THR A 22 -24.68 -8.05 20.12
C THR A 22 -23.20 -8.05 19.70
N ASN A 23 -22.91 -7.89 18.40
CA ASN A 23 -21.57 -7.68 17.89
C ASN A 23 -21.20 -6.19 17.99
N SER A 24 -20.20 -5.89 18.81
CA SER A 24 -19.69 -4.53 19.05
C SER A 24 -19.06 -3.85 17.82
N ALA A 25 -18.90 -4.57 16.71
CA ALA A 25 -18.41 -4.02 15.44
C ALA A 25 -19.53 -3.58 14.49
N CYS A 26 -20.80 -3.81 14.86
CA CYS A 26 -21.97 -3.32 14.14
C CYS A 26 -22.50 -2.06 14.84
N GLY A 27 -22.73 -0.99 14.09
CA GLY A 27 -23.33 0.24 14.61
C GLY A 27 -24.41 0.79 13.70
N CYS A 28 -25.40 1.48 14.27
CA CYS A 28 -26.40 2.23 13.50
C CYS A 28 -25.77 3.49 12.90
N LEU A 29 -25.82 3.62 11.57
CA LEU A 29 -25.35 4.80 10.85
C LEU A 29 -26.56 5.62 10.38
N TYR A 30 -26.68 6.85 10.87
CA TYR A 30 -27.68 7.82 10.41
C TYR A 30 -27.25 8.46 9.09
N ARG A 31 -28.24 8.69 8.21
CA ARG A 31 -28.06 9.46 6.98
C ARG A 31 -28.71 10.83 7.14
N ALA A 32 -28.00 11.90 6.77
CA ALA A 32 -28.48 13.28 6.90
C ALA A 32 -29.64 13.67 5.96
N ASP A 33 -30.02 12.79 5.02
CA ASP A 33 -30.99 13.09 3.96
C ASP A 33 -32.40 12.48 4.21
N PHE A 34 -32.56 11.67 5.26
CA PHE A 34 -33.83 11.02 5.61
C PHE A 34 -33.95 11.00 7.13
N ASP A 35 -34.97 11.65 7.68
CA ASP A 35 -35.04 11.94 9.12
C ASP A 35 -35.16 10.71 10.03
N ASP A 36 -35.49 9.51 9.51
CA ASP A 36 -35.80 8.34 10.37
C ASP A 36 -35.24 6.99 9.88
N ILE A 37 -34.19 6.96 9.03
CA ILE A 37 -33.62 5.68 8.55
C ILE A 37 -32.14 5.56 8.93
N ALA A 38 -31.87 4.74 9.94
CA ALA A 38 -30.53 4.29 10.29
C ALA A 38 -30.33 2.80 9.95
N ILE A 39 -29.13 2.49 9.47
CA ILE A 39 -28.75 1.16 8.94
C ILE A 39 -27.67 0.54 9.83
N CYS A 40 -27.82 -0.76 10.12
CA CYS A 40 -26.79 -1.54 10.79
C CYS A 40 -25.68 -1.92 9.79
N GLY A 41 -24.45 -1.44 9.99
CA GLY A 41 -23.32 -1.70 9.11
C GLY A 41 -22.01 -1.95 9.85
N PHE A 42 -21.02 -2.51 9.13
CA PHE A 42 -19.66 -2.68 9.64
C PHE A 42 -18.80 -1.45 9.30
N LEU A 43 -18.11 -0.92 10.29
CA LEU A 43 -16.98 -0.01 10.03
C LEU A 43 -15.73 -0.86 9.71
N GLY A 44 -15.23 -0.76 8.47
CA GLY A 44 -13.82 -1.08 8.19
C GLY A 44 -13.48 -2.41 7.51
N VAL A 45 -14.33 -2.95 6.64
CA VAL A 45 -13.92 -4.08 5.76
C VAL A 45 -13.06 -3.61 4.58
N THR A 46 -12.02 -4.38 4.26
CA THR A 46 -11.10 -4.16 3.12
C THR A 46 -11.52 -4.99 1.91
N CYS A 47 -11.18 -4.56 0.68
CA CYS A 47 -11.53 -5.32 -0.53
C CYS A 47 -10.93 -6.73 -0.55
N SER A 48 -9.80 -6.95 0.12
CA SER A 48 -9.16 -8.27 0.26
C SER A 48 -9.94 -9.26 1.13
N GLU A 49 -10.86 -8.78 1.95
CA GLU A 49 -11.74 -9.61 2.78
C GLU A 49 -13.05 -9.95 2.06
N LEU A 50 -13.28 -9.39 0.87
CA LEU A 50 -14.41 -9.73 0.01
C LEU A 50 -14.06 -10.99 -0.78
N VAL A 51 -14.77 -12.09 -0.50
CA VAL A 51 -14.62 -13.35 -1.23
C VAL A 51 -15.81 -13.52 -2.17
N SER A 52 -15.60 -13.84 -3.45
CA SER A 52 -16.69 -14.19 -4.35
C SER A 52 -17.31 -15.52 -3.91
N CYS A 53 -18.63 -15.64 -3.98
CA CYS A 53 -19.29 -16.87 -3.55
C CYS A 53 -19.27 -17.92 -4.67
N GLU A 54 -18.31 -18.84 -4.60
CA GLU A 54 -18.13 -19.91 -5.59
C GLU A 54 -18.59 -21.31 -5.15
N SER A 55 -19.21 -21.47 -3.98
CA SER A 55 -19.74 -22.79 -3.59
C SER A 55 -21.24 -22.91 -3.84
N LEU A 56 -21.69 -24.08 -4.29
CA LEU A 56 -23.05 -24.51 -4.66
C LEU A 56 -24.21 -24.12 -3.70
N ASN A 57 -23.94 -23.60 -2.51
CA ASN A 57 -24.95 -23.16 -1.52
C ASN A 57 -24.83 -21.67 -1.11
N ASN A 58 -24.11 -20.85 -1.88
CA ASN A 58 -23.85 -19.44 -1.58
C ASN A 58 -24.11 -18.51 -2.79
N ALA A 59 -25.04 -18.83 -3.69
CA ALA A 59 -25.33 -17.95 -4.81
C ALA A 59 -26.21 -16.76 -4.38
N CYS A 60 -25.87 -15.55 -4.84
CA CYS A 60 -26.85 -14.49 -4.97
C CYS A 60 -27.57 -14.71 -6.29
N ASP A 61 -28.84 -15.10 -6.22
CA ASP A 61 -29.65 -15.32 -7.42
C ASP A 61 -29.96 -14.00 -8.15
N GLU A 62 -29.78 -12.87 -7.47
CA GLU A 62 -30.01 -11.55 -8.05
C GLU A 62 -28.84 -11.11 -8.96
N PRO A 63 -29.11 -10.71 -10.21
CA PRO A 63 -28.09 -10.15 -11.08
C PRO A 63 -27.52 -8.87 -10.47
N ASN A 64 -26.24 -8.60 -10.74
CA ASN A 64 -25.50 -7.44 -10.23
C ASN A 64 -25.39 -7.35 -8.70
N HIS A 65 -25.37 -8.48 -8.00
CA HIS A 65 -25.08 -8.54 -6.57
C HIS A 65 -23.74 -9.24 -6.29
N ILE A 66 -23.00 -8.75 -5.30
CA ILE A 66 -21.86 -9.44 -4.70
C ILE A 66 -22.31 -10.13 -3.42
N CYS A 67 -21.84 -11.35 -3.22
CA CYS A 67 -22.06 -12.11 -2.03
C CYS A 67 -20.90 -11.87 -1.07
N ILE A 68 -21.16 -11.43 0.17
CA ILE A 68 -20.13 -11.18 1.17
C ILE A 68 -20.38 -12.10 2.37
N ARG A 69 -19.37 -12.91 2.72
CA ARG A 69 -19.35 -13.66 3.98
C ARG A 69 -18.62 -12.85 5.03
N HIS A 70 -19.35 -12.47 6.07
CA HIS A 70 -18.75 -11.75 7.17
C HIS A 70 -18.03 -12.73 8.10
N PRO A 71 -16.72 -12.65 8.31
CA PRO A 71 -15.93 -13.66 9.03
C PRO A 71 -16.34 -13.83 10.51
N ARG A 72 -17.16 -12.92 11.04
CA ARG A 72 -17.69 -12.95 12.41
C ARG A 72 -19.21 -13.10 12.51
N CYS A 73 -19.91 -13.29 11.39
CA CYS A 73 -21.32 -13.60 11.41
C CYS A 73 -21.48 -15.09 11.06
N HIS A 74 -21.96 -15.89 11.99
CA HIS A 74 -22.29 -17.31 11.76
C HIS A 74 -23.46 -17.51 10.77
N ASN A 75 -24.03 -16.43 10.24
CA ASN A 75 -25.18 -16.47 9.36
C ASN A 75 -24.77 -16.52 7.89
N LEU A 76 -25.73 -16.98 7.08
CA LEU A 76 -25.70 -17.12 5.63
C LEU A 76 -25.08 -15.89 4.94
N PRO A 77 -24.47 -16.07 3.75
CA PRO A 77 -23.96 -14.96 2.97
C PRO A 77 -25.02 -13.86 2.76
N VAL A 78 -24.57 -12.60 2.73
CA VAL A 78 -25.44 -11.46 2.42
C VAL A 78 -25.13 -10.95 1.02
N CYS A 79 -26.18 -10.72 0.23
CA CYS A 79 -26.09 -10.21 -1.12
C CYS A 79 -26.20 -8.69 -1.13
N TYR A 80 -25.25 -8.02 -1.78
CA TYR A 80 -25.21 -6.56 -1.90
C TYR A 80 -25.18 -6.14 -3.36
N PRO A 81 -25.99 -5.17 -3.80
CA PRO A 81 -25.93 -4.71 -5.18
C PRO A 81 -24.59 -4.05 -5.46
N LEU A 82 -24.03 -4.31 -6.64
CA LEU A 82 -22.75 -3.76 -7.11
C LEU A 82 -22.72 -2.22 -7.13
N SER A 83 -23.89 -1.57 -7.20
CA SER A 83 -24.04 -0.12 -7.12
C SER A 83 -23.69 0.46 -5.75
N MET A 84 -23.62 -0.38 -4.70
CA MET A 84 -23.23 0.03 -3.35
C MET A 84 -21.73 -0.09 -3.10
N ILE A 85 -20.98 -0.63 -4.06
CA ILE A 85 -19.52 -0.74 -3.98
C ILE A 85 -18.92 0.47 -4.68
N ASP A 86 -18.03 1.17 -4.00
CA ASP A 86 -17.17 2.14 -4.67
C ASP A 86 -16.22 1.38 -5.61
N GLN A 87 -16.55 1.37 -6.90
CA GLN A 87 -15.79 0.69 -7.94
C GLN A 87 -14.39 1.26 -8.13
N GLN A 88 -14.11 2.48 -7.65
CA GLN A 88 -12.73 3.01 -7.63
C GLN A 88 -11.88 2.39 -6.52
N MET A 89 -12.51 1.95 -5.42
CA MET A 89 -11.81 1.28 -4.32
C MET A 89 -11.75 -0.23 -4.48
N CYS A 90 -12.81 -0.87 -4.99
CA CYS A 90 -12.84 -2.29 -5.29
C CYS A 90 -13.26 -2.51 -6.75
N PRO A 91 -12.33 -2.66 -7.71
CA PRO A 91 -12.69 -2.91 -9.10
C PRO A 91 -13.48 -4.24 -9.22
N PRO A 92 -14.42 -4.34 -10.18
CA PRO A 92 -15.27 -5.52 -10.32
C PRO A 92 -14.41 -6.78 -10.46
N ILE A 93 -14.74 -7.79 -9.65
CA ILE A 93 -14.17 -9.13 -9.80
C ILE A 93 -14.66 -9.65 -11.15
N THR A 94 -13.82 -9.57 -12.18
CA THR A 94 -14.09 -10.18 -13.47
C THR A 94 -14.32 -11.67 -13.21
N LYS A 95 -15.48 -12.20 -13.57
CA LYS A 95 -15.75 -13.65 -13.47
C LYS A 95 -14.65 -14.38 -14.21
N VAL A 96 -13.67 -14.91 -13.48
CA VAL A 96 -12.67 -15.80 -14.05
C VAL A 96 -13.40 -17.11 -14.27
N THR A 97 -13.63 -17.47 -15.52
CA THR A 97 -14.11 -18.80 -15.88
C THR A 97 -13.01 -19.80 -15.54
N THR A 98 -12.99 -20.28 -14.30
CA THR A 98 -11.90 -21.11 -13.78
C THR A 98 -12.18 -22.58 -14.08
N THR A 99 -11.41 -23.14 -15.01
CA THR A 99 -11.23 -24.59 -15.15
C THR A 99 -10.60 -25.13 -13.87
N ALA A 100 -11.16 -26.20 -13.31
CA ALA A 100 -10.80 -26.77 -12.00
C ALA A 100 -9.27 -26.88 -11.80
N THR A 101 -8.75 -26.13 -10.83
CA THR A 101 -7.35 -26.20 -10.40
C THR A 101 -7.29 -26.45 -8.90
N THR A 102 -6.50 -27.46 -8.52
CA THR A 102 -6.27 -27.97 -7.17
C THR A 102 -5.95 -26.86 -6.16
N SER A 103 -6.70 -26.83 -5.06
CA SER A 103 -6.52 -25.91 -3.93
C SER A 103 -5.17 -26.14 -3.25
N ILE A 104 -4.28 -25.13 -3.31
CA ILE A 104 -3.07 -25.08 -2.51
C ILE A 104 -3.33 -24.12 -1.34
N ARG A 105 -3.03 -24.59 -0.13
CA ARG A 105 -3.14 -23.84 1.13
C ARG A 105 -2.17 -22.66 1.13
N THR A 106 -2.70 -21.45 1.00
CA THR A 106 -1.90 -20.20 1.02
C THR A 106 -1.56 -19.84 2.47
N THR A 107 -0.32 -20.08 2.88
CA THR A 107 0.27 -19.37 4.03
C THR A 107 0.51 -17.93 3.63
N THR A 108 -0.01 -16.98 4.43
CA THR A 108 0.19 -15.53 4.28
C THR A 108 1.63 -15.17 4.65
N THR A 109 2.60 -15.67 3.90
CA THR A 109 3.96 -15.16 3.91
C THR A 109 3.91 -13.84 3.17
N THR A 110 4.34 -12.75 3.82
CA THR A 110 4.60 -11.46 3.17
C THR A 110 5.55 -11.73 2.01
N ARG A 111 5.00 -11.87 0.80
CA ARG A 111 5.78 -12.30 -0.35
C ARG A 111 6.62 -11.10 -0.73
N ILE A 112 7.91 -11.18 -0.42
CA ILE A 112 8.90 -10.29 -1.03
C ILE A 112 8.63 -10.38 -2.54
N PRO A 113 8.44 -9.25 -3.24
CA PRO A 113 8.16 -9.27 -4.67
C PRO A 113 9.24 -10.11 -5.36
N GLN A 114 8.82 -10.96 -6.30
CA GLN A 114 9.60 -12.06 -6.88
C GLN A 114 10.98 -11.63 -7.46
N ASN A 115 11.20 -10.32 -7.62
CA ASN A 115 12.41 -9.72 -8.16
C ASN A 115 13.37 -9.15 -7.10
N CYS A 116 13.08 -9.28 -5.80
CA CYS A 116 13.99 -8.85 -4.74
C CYS A 116 14.74 -10.02 -4.11
N SER A 117 16.04 -10.10 -4.38
CA SER A 117 16.95 -10.93 -3.59
C SER A 117 17.44 -10.18 -2.35
N ASP A 118 17.94 -10.91 -1.35
CA ASP A 118 18.52 -10.32 -0.14
C ASP A 118 19.66 -9.34 -0.46
N SER A 119 20.42 -9.59 -1.53
CA SER A 119 21.50 -8.69 -2.00
C SER A 119 21.01 -7.33 -2.53
N ASN A 120 19.72 -7.24 -2.88
CA ASN A 120 19.09 -6.07 -3.48
C ASN A 120 18.14 -5.37 -2.50
N LEU A 121 18.01 -5.90 -1.28
CA LEU A 121 17.13 -5.39 -0.25
C LEU A 121 17.88 -4.43 0.67
N ILE A 122 17.38 -3.21 0.81
CA ILE A 122 17.91 -2.22 1.76
C ILE A 122 16.92 -2.07 2.91
N THR A 123 17.38 -2.40 4.11
CA THR A 123 16.64 -2.25 5.38
C THR A 123 17.17 -1.09 6.24
N PHE A 124 18.16 -0.34 5.77
CA PHE A 124 18.80 0.79 6.47
C PHE A 124 19.46 0.49 7.84
N ASP A 125 19.43 -0.75 8.31
CA ASP A 125 19.97 -1.15 9.63
C ASP A 125 21.49 -0.95 9.77
N THR A 126 22.22 -0.89 8.65
CA THR A 126 23.69 -0.78 8.65
C THR A 126 24.19 0.66 8.56
N ILE A 127 23.30 1.66 8.57
CA ILE A 127 23.67 3.07 8.35
C ILE A 127 24.33 3.68 9.59
N THR A 128 23.77 3.44 10.77
CA THR A 128 24.20 4.08 12.02
C THR A 128 23.86 3.19 13.22
N ASN A 129 24.62 3.35 14.31
CA ASN A 129 24.29 2.78 15.62
C ASN A 129 23.54 3.77 16.52
N GLU A 130 23.46 5.03 16.10
CA GLU A 130 22.71 6.07 16.81
C GLU A 130 21.21 5.95 16.54
N PRO A 131 20.34 6.42 17.45
CA PRO A 131 18.88 6.39 17.25
C PRO A 131 18.41 6.99 15.92
N SER A 132 19.14 7.97 15.38
CA SER A 132 18.89 8.54 14.06
C SER A 132 20.18 9.01 13.39
N GLY A 133 20.14 9.19 12.08
CA GLY A 133 21.29 9.63 11.29
C GLY A 133 20.90 10.06 9.88
N GLU A 134 21.86 10.62 9.15
CA GLU A 134 21.71 10.85 7.71
C GLU A 134 22.29 9.65 6.94
N VAL A 135 21.63 9.24 5.86
CA VAL A 135 22.18 8.22 4.96
C VAL A 135 23.42 8.81 4.28
N PRO A 136 24.61 8.17 4.37
CA PRO A 136 25.81 8.65 3.69
C PRO A 136 25.55 8.86 2.20
N SER A 137 26.11 9.94 1.66
CA SER A 137 25.85 10.34 0.28
C SER A 137 26.24 9.27 -0.73
N ASP A 138 27.17 8.37 -0.43
CA ASP A 138 27.68 7.31 -1.29
C ASP A 138 27.25 5.90 -0.87
N TYR A 139 26.24 5.79 0.00
CA TYR A 139 25.78 4.51 0.54
C TYR A 139 25.44 3.52 -0.60
N ILE A 140 26.02 2.32 -0.52
CA ILE A 140 25.91 1.21 -1.49
C ILE A 140 26.21 1.59 -2.95
N GLY A 141 27.03 2.62 -3.20
CA GLY A 141 27.38 3.05 -4.55
C GLY A 141 26.30 3.89 -5.25
N LEU A 142 25.28 4.34 -4.51
CA LEU A 142 24.29 5.31 -4.97
C LEU A 142 24.52 6.66 -4.30
N GLN A 143 23.98 7.71 -4.93
CA GLN A 143 23.97 9.07 -4.44
C GLN A 143 22.65 9.37 -3.74
N TRP A 144 22.71 9.59 -2.43
CA TRP A 144 21.54 9.84 -1.59
C TRP A 144 21.46 11.30 -1.18
N LYS A 145 20.27 11.88 -1.28
CA LYS A 145 20.02 13.26 -0.87
C LYS A 145 18.75 13.37 -0.05
N ASN A 146 18.87 13.98 1.13
CA ASN A 146 17.77 14.19 2.08
C ASN A 146 17.11 12.88 2.58
N PHE A 147 17.91 11.81 2.67
CA PHE A 147 17.51 10.57 3.32
C PHE A 147 18.04 10.56 4.74
N TYR A 148 17.12 10.50 5.70
CA TYR A 148 17.47 10.30 7.11
C TYR A 148 16.99 8.93 7.54
N VAL A 149 17.68 8.33 8.50
CA VAL A 149 17.28 7.06 9.11
C VAL A 149 16.93 7.26 10.56
N MET A 150 16.02 6.43 11.05
CA MET A 150 15.57 6.46 12.44
C MET A 150 15.20 5.07 12.93
N ASN A 151 15.74 4.70 14.08
CA ASN A 151 15.25 3.57 14.86
C ASN A 151 14.06 4.05 15.69
N VAL A 152 12.86 3.77 15.19
CA VAL A 152 11.61 4.21 15.82
C VAL A 152 11.35 3.59 17.20
N THR A 153 12.06 2.52 17.60
CA THR A 153 11.97 2.00 18.98
C THR A 153 12.60 2.91 20.01
N ALA A 154 13.62 3.68 19.61
CA ALA A 154 14.28 4.65 20.48
C ALA A 154 13.42 5.90 20.73
N PHE A 155 12.29 6.05 20.01
CA PHE A 155 11.42 7.22 20.05
C PHE A 155 9.95 6.84 20.30
N PRO A 156 9.56 6.53 21.57
CA PRO A 156 8.21 6.06 21.90
C PRO A 156 7.07 6.99 21.47
N PHE A 157 7.34 8.28 21.32
CA PHE A 157 6.36 9.26 20.86
C PHE A 157 5.92 9.06 19.39
N TYR A 158 6.69 8.32 18.60
CA TYR A 158 6.32 7.93 17.24
C TYR A 158 5.50 6.65 17.16
N SER A 159 5.16 6.01 18.29
CA SER A 159 4.49 4.70 18.31
C SER A 159 3.13 4.65 17.57
N THR A 160 2.47 5.80 17.40
CA THR A 160 1.21 5.92 16.64
C THR A 160 1.38 6.54 15.26
N SER A 161 2.61 6.85 14.85
CA SER A 161 2.93 7.49 13.56
C SER A 161 3.16 6.47 12.45
N GLY A 162 3.19 6.93 11.19
CA GLY A 162 3.57 6.08 10.07
C GLY A 162 5.03 5.66 10.06
N PHE A 163 5.91 6.35 10.79
CA PHE A 163 7.28 5.87 10.97
C PHE A 163 7.30 4.51 11.65
N TYR A 164 6.47 4.35 12.69
CA TYR A 164 6.39 3.10 13.43
C TYR A 164 5.74 1.98 12.62
N THR A 165 4.72 2.29 11.81
CA THR A 165 4.00 1.27 11.03
C THR A 165 4.71 0.88 9.73
N ALA A 166 5.51 1.76 9.12
CA ALA A 166 6.35 1.40 7.97
C ALA A 166 7.46 0.41 8.30
N ARG A 167 7.93 0.41 9.55
CA ARG A 167 9.07 -0.38 10.00
C ARG A 167 8.87 -1.88 9.77
N GLN A 168 9.71 -2.45 8.92
CA GLN A 168 9.87 -3.88 8.71
C GLN A 168 11.13 -4.42 9.38
N SER A 169 12.11 -3.56 9.65
CA SER A 169 13.41 -3.88 10.21
C SER A 169 13.70 -3.09 11.51
N GLY A 170 14.96 -2.77 11.83
CA GLY A 170 15.32 -1.91 12.95
C GLY A 170 15.19 -0.42 12.63
N TYR A 171 15.57 -0.01 11.42
CA TYR A 171 15.58 1.39 10.97
C TYR A 171 14.65 1.61 9.79
N ILE A 172 14.00 2.79 9.75
CA ILE A 172 13.30 3.28 8.56
C ILE A 172 14.08 4.44 7.97
N ALA A 173 13.92 4.69 6.66
CA ALA A 173 14.35 5.94 6.04
C ALA A 173 13.17 6.92 5.91
N TYR A 174 13.43 8.22 5.95
CA TYR A 174 12.40 9.26 5.82
C TYR A 174 12.94 10.56 5.22
N ASN A 175 12.03 11.40 4.70
CA ASN A 175 12.35 12.76 4.30
C ASN A 175 12.22 13.72 5.47
N LYS A 176 13.34 14.27 5.93
CA LYS A 176 13.32 15.29 6.97
C LYS A 176 12.62 16.56 6.48
N ASN A 177 11.79 17.14 7.34
CA ASN A 177 11.04 18.38 7.12
C ASN A 177 10.14 18.35 5.86
N GLY A 178 9.69 17.17 5.44
CA GLY A 178 8.83 17.03 4.26
C GLY A 178 9.51 17.38 2.93
N SER A 179 10.83 17.50 2.90
CA SER A 179 11.58 17.89 1.70
C SER A 179 11.72 16.74 0.70
N THR A 180 12.00 17.04 -0.56
CA THR A 180 12.20 16.02 -1.60
C THR A 180 13.41 15.13 -1.30
N MET A 181 13.25 13.82 -1.46
CA MET A 181 14.31 12.81 -1.38
C MET A 181 14.76 12.43 -2.80
N THR A 182 16.06 12.24 -3.01
CA THR A 182 16.60 11.77 -4.29
C THR A 182 17.58 10.62 -4.12
N ILE A 183 17.45 9.60 -4.96
CA ILE A 183 18.46 8.56 -5.20
C ILE A 183 18.95 8.74 -6.63
N SER A 184 20.26 8.74 -6.86
CA SER A 184 20.84 8.74 -8.20
C SER A 184 22.07 7.86 -8.30
N SER A 185 22.45 7.46 -9.51
CA SER A 185 23.72 6.78 -9.78
C SER A 185 24.65 7.69 -10.57
N ASN A 186 25.96 7.50 -10.39
CA ASN A 186 26.96 8.17 -11.23
C ASN A 186 27.14 7.37 -12.53
N PRO A 187 27.31 8.01 -13.70
CA PRO A 187 27.71 7.31 -14.92
C PRO A 187 28.98 6.46 -14.70
N PRO A 188 29.10 5.27 -15.31
CA PRO A 188 28.17 4.67 -16.27
C PRO A 188 27.07 3.82 -15.61
N TYR A 189 26.76 3.97 -14.33
CA TYR A 189 25.82 3.08 -13.64
C TYR A 189 24.36 3.51 -13.80
N VAL A 190 23.47 2.52 -13.84
CA VAL A 190 22.02 2.65 -13.72
C VAL A 190 21.52 1.71 -12.63
N PHE A 191 20.27 1.84 -12.23
CA PHE A 191 19.64 0.92 -11.31
C PHE A 191 18.21 0.58 -11.72
N ASN A 192 17.74 -0.56 -11.22
CA ASN A 192 16.34 -0.95 -11.26
C ASN A 192 15.75 -0.74 -9.87
N LEU A 193 14.61 -0.07 -9.79
CA LEU A 193 13.82 0.04 -8.58
C LEU A 193 12.57 -0.81 -8.71
N TYR A 194 12.49 -1.88 -7.92
CA TYR A 194 11.40 -2.85 -8.00
C TYR A 194 10.26 -2.48 -7.07
N SER A 195 10.56 -2.26 -5.79
CA SER A 195 9.55 -2.03 -4.76
C SER A 195 10.09 -1.29 -3.54
N LEU A 196 9.18 -0.83 -2.68
CA LEU A 196 9.46 -0.34 -1.33
C LEU A 196 8.21 -0.45 -0.47
N ILE A 197 8.38 -0.39 0.85
CA ILE A 197 7.27 -0.18 1.78
C ILE A 197 7.25 1.30 2.16
N ALA A 198 6.08 1.93 2.11
CA ALA A 198 5.90 3.34 2.45
C ALA A 198 4.72 3.59 3.38
N SER A 199 4.86 4.60 4.25
CA SER A 199 3.78 5.13 5.08
C SER A 199 3.91 6.64 5.23
N SER A 200 2.81 7.32 5.52
CA SER A 200 2.83 8.75 5.82
C SER A 200 3.17 8.95 7.28
N GLY A 201 4.11 9.85 7.62
CA GLY A 201 4.54 10.07 8.99
C GLY A 201 3.38 10.47 9.91
N PHE A 202 2.57 11.46 9.49
CA PHE A 202 1.57 12.07 10.38
C PHE A 202 0.19 12.28 9.76
N GLN A 203 0.03 12.13 8.44
CA GLN A 203 -1.20 12.54 7.75
C GLN A 203 -1.78 11.41 6.90
N ASN A 204 -3.06 11.11 7.04
CA ASN A 204 -3.70 10.15 6.15
C ASN A 204 -3.94 10.75 4.76
N ARG A 205 -3.82 9.91 3.73
CA ARG A 205 -3.95 10.26 2.30
C ARG A 205 -2.90 11.26 1.81
N LEU A 206 -1.71 11.28 2.42
CA LEU A 206 -0.56 12.02 1.89
C LEU A 206 -0.18 11.45 0.52
N LYS A 207 -0.14 12.26 -0.53
CA LYS A 207 0.18 11.78 -1.87
C LYS A 207 1.69 11.76 -2.07
N LEU A 208 2.27 10.56 -2.10
CA LEU A 208 3.66 10.34 -2.52
C LEU A 208 3.73 10.35 -4.05
N ILE A 209 4.62 11.17 -4.60
CA ILE A 209 4.93 11.30 -6.02
C ILE A 209 6.34 10.77 -6.23
N MET A 210 6.48 9.87 -7.19
CA MET A 210 7.76 9.26 -7.56
C MET A 210 8.03 9.48 -9.03
N ILE A 211 9.19 10.02 -9.36
CA ILE A 211 9.60 10.31 -10.75
C ILE A 211 10.96 9.67 -11.01
N GLY A 212 10.97 8.63 -11.83
CA GLY A 212 12.19 7.99 -12.31
C GLY A 212 12.67 8.66 -13.59
N LYS A 213 13.99 8.88 -13.72
CA LYS A 213 14.61 9.47 -14.91
C LYS A 213 15.77 8.61 -15.42
N ARG A 214 16.05 8.76 -16.71
CA ARG A 214 17.22 8.22 -17.39
C ARG A 214 17.78 9.28 -18.31
N SER A 215 19.03 9.66 -18.10
CA SER A 215 19.74 10.74 -18.79
C SER A 215 18.92 12.03 -18.81
N SER A 216 18.44 12.44 -17.62
CA SER A 216 17.56 13.59 -17.39
C SER A 216 16.15 13.53 -18.00
N LYS A 217 15.82 12.53 -18.82
CA LYS A 217 14.47 12.32 -19.37
C LYS A 217 13.62 11.54 -18.37
N ILE A 218 12.36 11.94 -18.21
CA ILE A 218 11.41 11.19 -17.38
C ILE A 218 11.20 9.82 -18.02
N TRP A 219 11.50 8.77 -17.25
CA TRP A 219 11.30 7.38 -17.64
C TRP A 219 9.94 6.87 -17.13
N GLY A 220 9.56 7.24 -15.91
CA GLY A 220 8.30 6.86 -15.30
C GLY A 220 7.87 7.85 -14.22
N SER A 221 6.57 7.93 -13.96
CA SER A 221 6.00 8.70 -12.86
C SER A 221 4.82 7.94 -12.25
N ALA A 222 4.68 7.99 -10.93
CA ALA A 222 3.58 7.38 -10.20
C ALA A 222 3.19 8.20 -8.97
N MET A 223 1.94 8.06 -8.53
CA MET A 223 1.40 8.73 -7.36
C MET A 223 0.63 7.73 -6.50
N TYR A 224 0.92 7.68 -5.21
CA TYR A 224 0.29 6.76 -4.26
C TYR A 224 -0.23 7.50 -3.02
N PRO A 225 -1.45 7.23 -2.55
CA PRO A 225 -1.94 7.77 -1.29
C PRO A 225 -1.37 6.97 -0.10
N LEU A 226 -0.59 7.60 0.76
CA LEU A 226 -0.03 7.01 1.96
C LEU A 226 -0.91 7.25 3.19
N TYR A 227 -0.84 6.35 4.17
CA TYR A 227 -1.62 6.38 5.41
C TYR A 227 -0.73 6.11 6.61
N THR A 228 -1.08 6.65 7.78
CA THR A 228 -0.27 6.53 9.01
C THR A 228 -0.31 5.15 9.65
N HIS A 229 -1.41 4.40 9.46
CA HIS A 229 -1.59 3.08 10.11
C HIS A 229 -1.56 1.90 9.13
N TRP A 230 -1.35 2.17 7.84
CA TRP A 230 -1.50 1.19 6.77
C TRP A 230 -0.28 1.32 5.84
N PRO A 231 0.87 0.73 6.21
CA PRO A 231 2.03 0.74 5.34
C PRO A 231 1.68 0.03 4.02
N GLN A 232 2.13 0.59 2.91
CA GLN A 232 1.85 0.08 1.58
C GLN A 232 3.12 -0.47 0.97
N LEU A 233 3.06 -1.72 0.50
CA LEU A 233 4.02 -2.22 -0.48
C LEU A 233 3.69 -1.56 -1.82
N ILE A 234 4.65 -0.80 -2.35
CA ILE A 234 4.55 -0.15 -3.65
C ILE A 234 5.48 -0.86 -4.63
N GLU A 235 4.91 -1.34 -5.74
CA GLU A 235 5.65 -1.96 -6.84
C GLU A 235 5.73 -0.97 -8.02
N LEU A 236 6.95 -0.68 -8.49
CA LEU A 236 7.21 0.32 -9.53
C LEU A 236 7.77 -0.29 -10.81
N ASN A 237 8.71 -1.23 -10.67
CA ASN A 237 9.47 -1.82 -11.78
C ASN A 237 10.11 -0.77 -12.70
N TYR A 238 10.73 0.28 -12.13
CA TYR A 238 11.47 1.27 -12.91
C TYR A 238 12.83 0.70 -13.27
N LEU A 239 12.99 0.31 -14.53
CA LEU A 239 14.20 -0.36 -15.03
C LEU A 239 15.19 0.62 -15.66
N ASN A 240 16.48 0.39 -15.42
CA ASN A 240 17.60 1.13 -16.01
C ASN A 240 17.50 2.66 -15.88
N ILE A 241 17.00 3.14 -14.74
CA ILE A 241 16.97 4.57 -14.40
C ILE A 241 18.30 4.99 -13.79
N ASP A 242 18.65 6.27 -13.89
CA ASP A 242 19.84 6.85 -13.23
C ASP A 242 19.48 7.75 -12.05
N SER A 243 18.20 8.07 -11.89
CA SER A 243 17.73 8.84 -10.75
C SER A 243 16.25 8.61 -10.49
N ILE A 244 15.86 8.71 -9.21
CA ILE A 244 14.48 8.79 -8.78
C ILE A 244 14.32 9.87 -7.72
N THR A 245 13.25 10.65 -7.84
CA THR A 245 12.84 11.62 -6.83
C THR A 245 11.57 11.19 -6.15
N PHE A 246 11.52 11.32 -4.83
CA PHE A 246 10.35 11.12 -3.99
C PHE A 246 9.94 12.46 -3.40
N SER A 247 8.71 12.89 -3.66
CA SER A 247 8.15 14.14 -3.13
C SER A 247 6.71 13.93 -2.74
N THR A 248 6.14 14.88 -2.00
CA THR A 248 4.75 14.83 -1.56
C THR A 248 3.98 16.05 -2.05
N THR A 249 2.65 15.97 -2.14
CA THR A 249 1.82 17.14 -2.52
C THR A 249 1.84 18.26 -1.49
N ASP A 250 2.07 17.89 -0.24
CA ASP A 250 2.17 18.78 0.92
C ASP A 250 3.55 18.57 1.57
N PRO A 251 4.17 19.58 2.20
CA PRO A 251 5.48 19.46 2.84
C PRO A 251 5.38 18.63 4.14
N ALA A 252 5.11 17.34 3.99
CA ALA A 252 4.91 16.39 5.07
C ALA A 252 5.89 15.22 4.95
N GLU A 253 6.25 14.67 6.11
CA GLU A 253 7.19 13.57 6.20
C GLU A 253 6.48 12.24 5.87
N PHE A 254 7.21 11.34 5.20
CA PHE A 254 6.85 9.96 4.93
C PHE A 254 8.04 9.06 5.26
N ALA A 255 7.73 7.81 5.58
CA ALA A 255 8.70 6.78 5.90
C ALA A 255 8.76 5.77 4.75
N ILE A 256 9.95 5.24 4.48
CA ILE A 256 10.16 4.08 3.61
C ILE A 256 11.03 3.03 4.30
N ASP A 257 10.83 1.76 3.97
CA ASP A 257 11.67 0.63 4.39
C ASP A 257 11.64 -0.47 3.31
N ASN A 258 12.50 -1.48 3.44
CA ASN A 258 12.61 -2.61 2.52
C ASN A 258 12.68 -2.18 1.05
N LEU A 259 13.56 -1.22 0.76
CA LEU A 259 13.76 -0.68 -0.58
C LEU A 259 14.48 -1.73 -1.43
N CYS A 260 13.81 -2.18 -2.50
CA CYS A 260 14.34 -3.20 -3.38
C CYS A 260 14.95 -2.61 -4.65
N ILE A 261 16.27 -2.65 -4.76
CA ILE A 261 17.04 -1.98 -5.80
C ILE A 261 18.24 -2.82 -6.26
N SER A 262 18.47 -2.89 -7.57
CA SER A 262 19.66 -3.53 -8.14
C SER A 262 20.44 -2.53 -8.99
N ILE A 263 21.75 -2.47 -8.80
CA ILE A 263 22.64 -1.54 -9.53
C ILE A 263 23.37 -2.33 -10.61
N SER A 264 23.45 -1.77 -11.82
CA SER A 264 24.13 -2.38 -12.96
C SER A 264 24.91 -1.33 -13.75
N PRO A 265 26.07 -1.68 -14.34
CA PRO A 265 26.68 -0.82 -15.33
C PRO A 265 25.75 -0.69 -16.55
N LEU A 266 25.71 0.49 -17.16
CA LEU A 266 25.01 0.72 -18.42
C LEU A 266 25.66 -0.14 -19.49
N THR A 267 24.93 -1.13 -20.00
CA THR A 267 25.37 -1.93 -21.13
C THR A 267 25.41 -1.03 -22.36
N THR A 268 26.59 -0.57 -22.74
CA THR A 268 26.80 0.00 -24.06
C THR A 268 26.70 -1.15 -25.06
N THR A 269 25.53 -1.29 -25.68
CA THR A 269 25.42 -2.10 -26.89
C THR A 269 26.31 -1.43 -27.92
N VAL A 270 27.55 -1.90 -28.06
CA VAL A 270 28.43 -1.48 -29.13
C VAL A 270 27.76 -1.95 -30.41
N GLU A 271 27.16 -1.03 -31.15
CA GLU A 271 26.64 -1.32 -32.47
C GLU A 271 27.81 -1.86 -33.30
N PRO A 272 27.74 -3.09 -33.84
CA PRO A 272 28.83 -3.67 -34.59
C PRO A 272 29.13 -2.76 -35.76
N THR A 273 30.31 -2.14 -35.75
CA THR A 273 30.77 -1.29 -36.83
C THR A 273 30.91 -2.17 -38.05
N THR A 274 30.01 -2.05 -39.02
CA THR A 274 30.13 -2.75 -40.29
C THR A 274 31.43 -2.28 -40.95
N ALA A 275 32.42 -3.17 -41.04
CA ALA A 275 33.64 -2.90 -41.77
C ALA A 275 33.29 -2.75 -43.26
N THR A 276 33.55 -1.57 -43.83
CA THR A 276 33.55 -1.28 -45.27
C THR A 276 34.93 -1.46 -45.86
#